data_AF-A0A350IC66-F1
#
_entry.id   AF-A0A350IC66-F1
#
_cell.length_a   1.000
_cell.length_b   1.000
_cell.length_c   1.000
_cell.angle_alpha   90.00
_cell.angle_beta   90.00
_cell.angle_gamma   90.00
#
_symmetry.space_group_name_H-M   'P 1'
#
loop_
_entity.id
_entity.type
_entity.pdbx_description
1 polymer ?
#
loop_
_entity_poly.entity_id
_entity_poly.type
_entity_poly.pdbx_seq_one_letter_code
_entity_poly.pdbx_strand_id
1 'polypeptide(L)'
;MAVIAWTPGMGGDMIRTCLMCLTTPGKWEYKPARPEFYEENKLALHFQGFWDVLYLDNKFVSFIDWRGQAQTKLGEGTIHGAHYIESNQDTIDNVMDSGKGHVTFITVNDIRYLKLAQKNWLMKSSVTDGDKNSIAWWDNEYEKAFIRRQQIYEPNKSLFDLGDRKHCFWMDTIYKWESFKQELDNYIGFYDIPFEERQYKNWDIVQKFWQEWMDAQRLPWQ
;
A
#
# COMPACT_ATOMS: atom_id res chain seq x y z
N MET A 1 -13.94 -8.95 -7.27
CA MET A 1 -13.54 -7.84 -6.37
C MET A 1 -12.21 -8.24 -5.77
N ALA A 2 -11.14 -7.52 -6.06
CA ALA A 2 -9.82 -7.85 -5.52
C ALA A 2 -9.63 -7.15 -4.17
N VAL A 3 -9.03 -7.83 -3.20
CA VAL A 3 -8.64 -7.23 -1.92
C VAL A 3 -7.12 -7.19 -1.84
N ILE A 4 -6.56 -6.05 -1.49
CA ILE A 4 -5.17 -5.94 -1.02
C ILE A 4 -5.22 -5.77 0.49
N ALA A 5 -4.49 -6.63 1.20
CA ALA A 5 -4.46 -6.67 2.65
C ALA A 5 -3.04 -6.38 3.17
N TRP A 6 -2.90 -5.48 4.14
CA TRP A 6 -1.60 -5.12 4.71
C TRP A 6 -1.67 -4.73 6.19
N THR A 7 -0.59 -4.99 6.92
CA THR A 7 -0.37 -4.38 8.24
C THR A 7 -0.10 -2.87 8.07
N PRO A 8 -0.67 -1.98 8.90
CA PRO A 8 -0.46 -0.53 8.79
C PRO A 8 1.02 -0.15 8.78
N GLY A 9 1.43 0.69 7.83
CA GLY A 9 2.84 1.08 7.67
C GLY A 9 3.59 0.37 6.54
N MET A 10 3.04 -0.71 5.98
CA MET A 10 3.68 -1.47 4.90
C MET A 10 3.53 -0.85 3.49
N GLY A 11 2.95 0.35 3.38
CA GLY A 11 2.77 1.03 2.09
C GLY A 11 1.62 0.50 1.23
N GLY A 12 0.63 -0.20 1.82
CA GLY A 12 -0.45 -0.81 1.05
C GLY A 12 -1.31 0.16 0.24
N ASP A 13 -1.58 1.37 0.75
CA ASP A 13 -2.28 2.40 -0.04
C ASP A 13 -1.46 2.87 -1.25
N MET A 14 -0.12 2.92 -1.14
CA MET A 14 0.76 3.24 -2.26
C MET A 14 0.69 2.14 -3.32
N ILE A 15 0.81 0.87 -2.91
CA ILE A 15 0.75 -0.28 -3.82
C ILE A 15 -0.61 -0.35 -4.51
N ARG A 16 -1.70 -0.22 -3.74
CA ARG A 16 -3.07 -0.18 -4.25
C ARG A 16 -3.27 0.94 -5.26
N THR A 17 -2.77 2.14 -4.98
CA THR A 17 -2.85 3.28 -5.91
C THR A 17 -2.10 2.99 -7.22
N CYS A 18 -0.89 2.43 -7.14
CA CYS A 18 -0.14 2.04 -8.32
C CYS A 18 -0.88 1.00 -9.17
N LEU A 19 -1.52 0.02 -8.53
CA LEU A 19 -2.31 -0.98 -9.22
C LEU A 19 -3.58 -0.39 -9.84
N MET A 20 -4.26 0.55 -9.17
CA MET A 20 -5.38 1.27 -9.78
C MET A 20 -4.96 1.98 -11.07
N CYS A 21 -3.81 2.64 -11.09
CA CYS A 21 -3.26 3.26 -12.32
C CYS A 21 -3.07 2.27 -13.47
N LEU A 22 -2.73 1.02 -13.16
CA LEU A 22 -2.42 -0.02 -14.16
C LEU A 22 -3.64 -0.84 -14.58
N THR A 23 -4.73 -0.79 -13.82
CA THR A 23 -5.86 -1.73 -13.99
C THR A 23 -7.21 -1.04 -14.18
N THR A 24 -7.29 0.27 -13.95
CA THR A 24 -8.53 1.03 -14.15
C THR A 24 -8.43 1.84 -15.44
N PRO A 25 -9.33 1.61 -16.43
CA PRO A 25 -9.36 2.38 -17.66
C PRO A 25 -9.60 3.87 -17.43
N GLY A 26 -9.00 4.70 -18.28
CA GLY A 26 -9.24 6.15 -18.32
C GLY A 26 -7.97 6.96 -18.59
N LYS A 27 -8.09 8.27 -18.51
CA LYS A 27 -6.97 9.20 -18.65
C LYS A 27 -6.34 9.48 -17.29
N TRP A 28 -5.22 8.81 -17.04
CA TRP A 28 -4.40 9.04 -15.85
C TRP A 28 -3.42 10.19 -16.07
N GLU A 29 -3.27 11.04 -15.05
CA GLU A 29 -2.33 12.15 -15.05
C GLU A 29 -1.73 12.34 -13.66
N TYR A 30 -0.41 12.56 -13.59
CA TYR A 30 0.28 12.97 -12.38
C TYR A 30 0.89 14.35 -12.60
N LYS A 31 0.35 15.35 -11.91
CA LYS A 31 0.62 16.78 -12.18
C LYS A 31 0.33 17.64 -10.95
N PRO A 32 0.80 18.89 -10.92
CA PRO A 32 0.55 19.79 -9.79
C PRO A 32 -0.93 19.91 -9.43
N ALA A 33 -1.21 19.93 -8.12
CA ALA A 33 -2.55 20.11 -7.58
C ALA A 33 -3.23 21.37 -8.13
N ARG A 34 -4.50 21.24 -8.52
CA ARG A 34 -5.33 22.39 -8.90
C ARG A 34 -5.82 23.14 -7.65
N PRO A 35 -6.20 24.42 -7.74
CA PRO A 35 -6.74 25.17 -6.60
C PRO A 35 -7.88 24.46 -5.86
N GLU A 36 -8.79 23.80 -6.59
CA GLU A 36 -9.97 23.12 -6.04
C GLU A 36 -9.60 21.94 -5.13
N PHE A 37 -8.45 21.30 -5.36
CA PHE A 37 -7.93 20.24 -4.48
C PHE A 37 -7.74 20.76 -3.05
N TYR A 38 -7.27 21.99 -2.89
CA TYR A 38 -6.99 22.58 -1.58
C TYR A 38 -8.27 23.01 -0.85
N GLU A 39 -9.36 23.27 -1.57
CA GLU A 39 -10.67 23.56 -0.97
C GLU A 39 -11.28 22.30 -0.34
N GLU A 40 -11.14 21.16 -1.02
CA GLU A 40 -11.65 19.86 -0.57
C GLU A 40 -10.72 19.17 0.44
N ASN A 41 -9.42 19.47 0.40
CA ASN A 41 -8.40 18.88 1.26
C ASN A 41 -7.75 19.97 2.11
N LYS A 42 -8.54 20.65 2.95
CA LYS A 42 -8.08 21.78 3.78
C LYS A 42 -6.85 21.46 4.65
N LEU A 43 -6.66 20.20 5.02
CA LEU A 43 -5.47 19.76 5.74
C LEU A 43 -4.20 19.87 4.89
N ALA A 44 -4.26 19.73 3.57
CA ALA A 44 -3.13 19.92 2.66
C ALA A 44 -2.61 21.38 2.64
N LEU A 45 -3.46 22.37 2.97
CA LEU A 45 -3.04 23.78 3.10
C LEU A 45 -2.08 24.03 4.29
N HIS A 46 -2.10 23.17 5.31
CA HIS A 46 -1.27 23.33 6.50
C HIS A 46 0.18 22.85 6.30
N PHE A 47 0.48 22.25 5.14
CA PHE A 47 1.79 21.69 4.85
C PHE A 47 2.33 22.37 3.59
N GLN A 48 3.32 23.26 3.78
CA GLN A 48 3.91 24.05 2.70
C GLN A 48 4.46 23.14 1.60
N GLY A 49 3.88 23.21 0.40
CA GLY A 49 4.35 22.52 -0.80
C GLY A 49 3.31 22.52 -1.93
N PHE A 50 3.78 22.49 -3.18
CA PHE A 50 2.96 22.06 -4.31
C PHE A 50 2.99 20.53 -4.32
N TRP A 51 1.85 19.90 -4.08
CA TRP A 51 1.73 18.44 -4.23
C TRP A 51 1.49 18.13 -5.71
N ASP A 52 2.28 17.24 -6.28
CA ASP A 52 1.82 16.52 -7.46
C ASP A 52 0.73 15.54 -7.02
N VAL A 53 -0.32 15.50 -7.81
CA VAL A 53 -1.56 14.81 -7.49
C VAL A 53 -1.91 13.90 -8.65
N LEU A 54 -2.38 12.71 -8.29
CA LEU A 54 -2.84 11.71 -9.22
C LEU A 54 -4.31 11.95 -9.54
N TYR A 55 -4.60 12.06 -10.83
CA TYR A 55 -5.94 12.23 -11.38
C TYR A 55 -6.30 11.08 -12.32
N LEU A 56 -7.58 10.72 -12.31
CA LEU A 56 -8.24 9.87 -13.30
C LEU A 56 -9.40 10.66 -13.91
N ASP A 57 -9.34 10.91 -15.21
CA ASP A 57 -10.36 11.68 -15.94
C ASP A 57 -10.68 13.03 -15.28
N ASN A 58 -9.63 13.75 -14.87
CA ASN A 58 -9.67 15.00 -14.10
C ASN A 58 -10.25 14.91 -12.68
N LYS A 59 -10.58 13.71 -12.17
CA LYS A 59 -10.99 13.52 -10.77
C LYS A 59 -9.79 13.18 -9.91
N PHE A 60 -9.69 13.81 -8.75
CA PHE A 60 -8.64 13.55 -7.78
C PHE A 60 -8.72 12.10 -7.27
N VAL A 61 -7.58 11.40 -7.29
CA VAL A 61 -7.44 10.00 -6.85
C VAL A 61 -6.62 9.90 -5.59
N SER A 62 -5.36 10.35 -5.66
CA SER A 62 -4.40 10.17 -4.59
C SER A 62 -3.29 11.21 -4.65
N PHE A 63 -2.63 11.46 -3.52
CA PHE A 63 -1.40 12.23 -3.42
C PHE A 63 -0.51 11.63 -2.34
N ILE A 64 0.78 11.96 -2.36
CA ILE A 64 1.68 11.69 -1.25
C ILE A 64 1.64 12.89 -0.31
N ASP A 65 1.26 12.68 0.94
CA ASP A 65 1.24 13.78 1.91
C ASP A 65 2.64 14.10 2.46
N TRP A 66 2.72 15.14 3.29
CA TRP A 66 3.95 15.59 3.97
C TRP A 66 4.56 14.58 4.95
N ARG A 67 3.84 13.52 5.29
CA ARG A 67 4.34 12.39 6.08
C ARG A 67 4.89 11.30 5.16
N GLY A 68 4.73 11.41 3.85
CA GLY A 68 5.04 10.33 2.91
C GLY A 68 4.03 9.19 3.00
N GLN A 69 2.77 9.50 3.29
CA GLN A 69 1.65 8.55 3.22
C GLN A 69 0.86 8.80 1.93
N ALA A 70 0.50 7.73 1.24
CA ALA A 70 -0.41 7.83 0.10
C ALA A 70 -1.84 8.03 0.62
N GLN A 71 -2.42 9.19 0.34
CA GLN A 71 -3.78 9.53 0.73
C GLN A 71 -4.71 9.28 -0.46
N THR A 72 -5.57 8.27 -0.37
CA THR A 72 -6.46 7.86 -1.47
C THR A 72 -7.90 8.32 -1.20
N LYS A 73 -8.48 9.12 -2.10
CA LYS A 73 -9.87 9.61 -1.98
C LYS A 73 -10.88 8.71 -2.70
N LEU A 74 -10.46 7.93 -3.69
CA LEU A 74 -11.37 7.01 -4.39
C LEU A 74 -11.82 5.89 -3.44
N GLY A 75 -12.94 6.12 -2.76
CA GLY A 75 -13.89 5.07 -2.46
C GLY A 75 -14.38 4.48 -3.77
N GLU A 76 -14.37 3.15 -3.87
CA GLU A 76 -14.79 2.38 -5.06
C GLU A 76 -13.79 2.38 -6.23
N GLY A 77 -12.52 2.03 -5.94
CA GLY A 77 -11.70 1.34 -6.94
C GLY A 77 -12.09 -0.14 -7.05
N THR A 78 -11.74 -0.81 -8.15
CA THR A 78 -11.88 -2.27 -8.33
C THR A 78 -11.11 -3.10 -7.27
N ILE A 79 -10.14 -2.46 -6.61
CA ILE A 79 -9.27 -3.03 -5.59
C ILE A 79 -9.61 -2.41 -4.23
N HIS A 80 -10.15 -3.24 -3.34
CA HIS A 80 -10.45 -2.87 -1.96
C HIS A 80 -9.20 -3.01 -1.08
N GLY A 81 -9.04 -2.09 -0.13
CA GLY A 81 -8.00 -2.18 0.89
C GLY A 81 -8.55 -2.78 2.19
N ALA A 82 -7.75 -3.62 2.85
CA ALA A 82 -8.04 -4.15 4.16
C ALA A 82 -6.78 -4.18 5.03
N HIS A 83 -6.96 -4.09 6.35
CA HIS A 83 -5.89 -4.38 7.29
C HIS A 83 -6.05 -5.78 7.84
N TYR A 84 -4.93 -6.48 8.03
CA TYR A 84 -4.88 -7.77 8.70
C TYR A 84 -3.78 -7.77 9.75
N ILE A 85 -3.81 -8.78 10.62
CA ILE A 85 -2.78 -9.01 11.62
C ILE A 85 -2.08 -10.32 11.28
N GLU A 86 -0.79 -10.25 10.98
CA GLU A 86 0.00 -11.43 10.66
C GLU A 86 0.02 -12.47 11.80
N SER A 87 0.01 -11.99 13.05
CA SER A 87 0.03 -12.82 14.25
C SER A 87 -1.30 -13.55 14.52
N ASN A 88 -2.41 -13.18 13.85
CA ASN A 88 -3.75 -13.66 14.17
C ASN A 88 -4.49 -14.24 12.95
N GLN A 89 -4.69 -15.56 12.96
CA GLN A 89 -5.34 -16.30 11.87
C GLN A 89 -6.79 -15.85 11.64
N ASP A 90 -7.55 -15.53 12.69
CA ASP A 90 -8.95 -15.10 12.55
C ASP A 90 -9.05 -13.82 11.70
N THR A 91 -8.07 -12.92 11.80
CA THR A 91 -8.07 -11.70 10.98
C THR A 91 -7.75 -11.98 9.51
N ILE A 92 -6.89 -12.98 9.25
CA ILE A 92 -6.57 -13.44 7.90
C ILE A 92 -7.81 -14.09 7.29
N ASP A 93 -8.50 -14.94 8.03
CA ASP A 93 -9.70 -15.65 7.58
C ASP A 93 -10.83 -14.67 7.27
N ASN A 94 -11.05 -13.65 8.12
CA ASN A 94 -12.02 -12.59 7.87
C ASN A 94 -11.73 -11.81 6.57
N VAL A 95 -10.45 -11.52 6.29
CA VAL A 95 -10.06 -10.88 5.03
C VAL A 95 -10.33 -11.80 3.84
N MET A 96 -10.01 -13.09 3.96
CA MET A 96 -10.27 -14.08 2.92
C MET A 96 -11.76 -14.20 2.57
N ASP A 97 -12.62 -14.22 3.58
CA ASP A 97 -14.08 -14.25 3.41
C ASP A 97 -14.58 -12.98 2.72
N SER A 98 -14.04 -11.82 3.08
CA SER A 98 -14.41 -10.54 2.47
C SER A 98 -13.99 -10.43 0.99
N GLY A 99 -12.84 -11.02 0.64
CA GLY A 99 -12.26 -10.95 -0.70
C GLY A 99 -12.85 -11.93 -1.71
N LYS A 100 -13.82 -12.77 -1.29
CA LYS A 100 -14.41 -13.83 -2.12
C LYS A 100 -13.35 -14.72 -2.79
N GLY A 101 -12.23 -14.96 -2.10
CA GLY A 101 -11.13 -15.80 -2.58
C GLY A 101 -10.16 -15.14 -3.57
N HIS A 102 -10.16 -13.81 -3.71
CA HIS A 102 -9.16 -13.07 -4.49
C HIS A 102 -8.48 -12.00 -3.62
N VAL A 103 -7.49 -12.45 -2.83
CA VAL A 103 -6.78 -11.59 -1.89
C VAL A 103 -5.30 -11.56 -2.22
N THR A 104 -4.74 -10.35 -2.22
CA THR A 104 -3.30 -10.13 -2.21
C THR A 104 -2.87 -9.69 -0.83
N PHE A 105 -2.07 -10.49 -0.15
CA PHE A 105 -1.44 -10.10 1.10
C PHE A 105 -0.11 -9.42 0.82
N ILE A 106 0.06 -8.19 1.28
CA ILE A 106 1.37 -7.56 1.38
C ILE A 106 2.05 -8.16 2.62
N THR A 107 3.20 -8.79 2.40
CA THR A 107 3.98 -9.46 3.44
C THR A 107 5.46 -9.19 3.24
N VAL A 108 6.27 -9.34 4.30
CA VAL A 108 7.73 -9.28 4.18
C VAL A 108 8.32 -10.67 4.17
N ASN A 109 9.39 -10.87 3.41
CA ASN A 109 10.22 -12.06 3.54
C ASN A 109 11.21 -11.86 4.70
N ASP A 110 11.90 -10.72 4.72
CA ASP A 110 12.86 -10.37 5.75
C ASP A 110 12.24 -9.49 6.86
N ILE A 111 12.36 -9.94 8.10
CA ILE A 111 11.87 -9.23 9.30
C ILE A 111 12.40 -7.80 9.44
N ARG A 112 13.56 -7.47 8.84
CA ARG A 112 14.12 -6.11 8.81
C ARG A 112 13.16 -5.12 8.15
N TYR A 113 12.44 -5.53 7.12
CA TYR A 113 11.47 -4.67 6.44
C TYR A 113 10.19 -4.47 7.24
N LEU A 114 9.77 -5.46 8.05
CA LEU A 114 8.65 -5.28 8.98
C LEU A 114 9.00 -4.28 10.08
N LYS A 115 10.22 -4.34 10.62
CA LYS A 115 10.74 -3.32 11.56
C LYS A 115 10.82 -1.93 10.92
N LEU A 116 11.24 -1.88 9.66
CA LEU A 116 11.28 -0.63 8.88
C LEU A 116 9.88 -0.03 8.72
N ALA A 117 8.88 -0.86 8.40
CA ALA A 117 7.47 -0.48 8.29
C ALA A 117 6.94 0.10 9.60
N GLN A 118 7.13 -0.61 10.71
CA GLN A 118 6.73 -0.18 12.05
C GLN A 118 7.36 1.17 12.40
N LYS A 119 8.68 1.30 12.24
CA LYS A 119 9.40 2.55 12.54
C LYS A 119 8.89 3.72 11.69
N ASN A 120 8.73 3.51 10.38
CA ASN A 120 8.17 4.53 9.49
C ASN A 120 6.76 4.95 9.94
N TRP A 121 5.92 3.98 10.27
CA TRP A 121 4.55 4.25 10.70
C TRP A 121 4.51 5.03 12.03
N LEU A 122 5.27 4.60 13.04
CA LEU A 122 5.35 5.29 14.32
C LEU A 122 5.81 6.75 14.15
N MET A 123 6.88 6.99 13.40
CA MET A 123 7.40 8.36 13.16
C MET A 123 6.40 9.26 12.44
N LYS A 124 5.60 8.70 11.51
CA LYS A 124 4.61 9.45 10.72
C LYS A 124 3.34 9.71 11.52
N SER A 125 2.89 8.73 12.31
CA SER A 125 1.65 8.79 13.09
C SER A 125 1.82 9.56 14.40
N SER A 126 3.00 9.54 15.04
CA SER A 126 3.29 10.25 16.29
C SER A 126 3.29 11.78 16.15
N VAL A 127 3.21 12.31 14.92
CA VAL A 127 3.07 13.75 14.66
C VAL A 127 1.60 14.22 14.81
N THR A 128 0.69 13.33 15.22
CA THR A 128 -0.72 13.64 15.52
C THR A 128 -1.09 13.12 16.90
N ASP A 129 -1.71 13.97 17.73
CA ASP A 129 -2.12 13.60 19.09
C ASP A 129 -3.32 12.64 19.16
N GLY A 130 -4.07 12.46 18.06
CA GLY A 130 -5.38 11.82 18.05
C GLY A 130 -5.42 10.29 18.18
N ASP A 131 -4.34 9.58 17.83
CA ASP A 131 -4.40 8.12 17.62
C ASP A 131 -3.56 7.28 18.60
N LYS A 132 -3.20 7.82 19.76
CA LYS A 132 -2.25 7.19 20.70
C LYS A 132 -2.61 5.73 21.06
N ASN A 133 -3.89 5.44 21.27
CA ASN A 133 -4.36 4.09 21.61
C ASN A 133 -4.28 3.12 20.42
N SER A 134 -4.61 3.59 19.21
CA SER A 134 -4.49 2.79 17.98
C SER A 134 -3.02 2.49 17.67
N ILE A 135 -2.16 3.49 17.87
CA ILE A 135 -0.70 3.37 17.71
C ILE A 135 -0.14 2.28 18.63
N ALA A 136 -0.42 2.37 19.93
CA ALA A 136 0.07 1.41 20.92
C ALA A 136 -0.44 -0.02 20.68
N TRP A 137 -1.67 -0.16 20.20
CA TRP A 137 -2.23 -1.48 19.91
C TRP A 137 -1.53 -2.16 18.74
N TRP A 138 -1.37 -1.47 17.61
CA TRP A 138 -0.64 -2.03 16.47
C TRP A 138 0.83 -2.27 16.78
N ASP A 139 1.44 -1.42 17.61
CA ASP A 139 2.83 -1.63 18.05
C ASP A 139 2.99 -2.96 18.79
N ASN A 140 2.03 -3.31 19.65
CA ASN A 140 1.96 -4.63 20.29
C ASN A 140 1.75 -5.77 19.27
N GLU A 141 0.90 -5.57 18.25
CA GLU A 141 0.72 -6.57 17.20
C GLU A 141 1.99 -6.79 16.37
N TYR A 142 2.77 -5.74 16.12
CA TYR A 142 4.11 -5.85 15.52
C TYR A 142 5.07 -6.65 16.41
N GLU A 143 5.07 -6.42 17.72
CA GLU A 143 5.90 -7.19 18.67
C GLU A 143 5.54 -8.69 18.64
N LYS A 144 4.26 -9.02 18.67
CA LYS A 144 3.77 -10.41 18.55
C LYS A 144 4.21 -11.04 17.23
N ALA A 145 4.12 -10.31 16.12
CA ALA A 145 4.58 -10.79 14.82
C ALA A 145 6.08 -11.10 14.85
N PHE A 146 6.91 -10.21 15.42
CA PHE A 146 8.35 -10.46 15.55
C PHE A 146 8.69 -11.70 16.36
N ILE A 147 8.03 -11.88 17.52
CA ILE A 147 8.22 -13.05 18.38
C ILE A 147 7.84 -14.33 17.63
N ARG A 148 6.68 -14.34 16.95
CA ARG A 148 6.22 -15.48 16.16
C ARG A 148 7.20 -15.83 15.05
N ARG A 149 7.71 -14.84 14.31
CA ARG A 149 8.67 -15.06 13.21
C ARG A 149 10.00 -15.65 13.67
N GLN A 150 10.44 -15.37 14.91
CA GLN A 150 11.65 -15.99 15.47
C GLN A 150 11.48 -17.48 15.78
N GLN A 151 10.24 -17.95 15.97
CA GLN A 151 9.93 -19.31 16.37
C GLN A 151 9.58 -20.23 15.19
N ILE A 152 9.37 -19.68 13.99
CA ILE A 152 8.87 -20.41 12.82
C ILE A 152 9.92 -20.37 11.70
N TYR A 153 10.18 -21.52 11.10
CA TYR A 153 11.13 -21.68 9.98
C TYR A 153 10.67 -20.93 8.70
N GLU A 154 9.36 -20.90 8.46
CA GLU A 154 8.72 -20.21 7.33
C GLU A 154 7.62 -19.25 7.84
N PRO A 155 7.95 -17.98 8.14
CA PRO A 155 7.03 -17.07 8.82
C PRO A 155 5.73 -16.78 8.04
N ASN A 156 5.79 -16.89 6.71
CA ASN A 156 4.65 -16.65 5.82
C ASN A 156 3.93 -17.94 5.40
N LYS A 157 4.32 -19.11 5.94
CA LYS A 157 3.77 -20.40 5.54
C LYS A 157 2.25 -20.44 5.65
N SER A 158 1.70 -19.88 6.73
CA SER A 158 0.25 -19.82 6.93
C SER A 158 -0.47 -19.06 5.82
N LEU A 159 0.17 -18.03 5.24
CA LEU A 159 -0.37 -17.40 4.04
C LEU A 159 -0.25 -18.37 2.88
N PHE A 160 0.93 -18.92 2.57
CA PHE A 160 1.17 -19.86 1.46
C PHE A 160 0.27 -21.10 1.46
N ASP A 161 -0.04 -21.66 2.62
CA ASP A 161 -0.89 -22.84 2.78
C ASP A 161 -2.34 -22.58 2.35
N LEU A 162 -2.77 -21.32 2.18
CA LEU A 162 -4.09 -20.95 1.63
C LEU A 162 -4.26 -21.28 0.11
N GLY A 163 -3.25 -21.88 -0.54
CA GLY A 163 -3.26 -22.29 -1.96
C GLY A 163 -3.46 -21.14 -2.96
N ASP A 164 -4.00 -21.46 -4.13
CA ASP A 164 -4.12 -20.59 -5.32
C ASP A 164 -5.13 -19.42 -5.18
N ARG A 165 -5.85 -19.33 -4.05
CA ARG A 165 -6.84 -18.27 -3.80
C ARG A 165 -6.23 -16.92 -3.38
N LYS A 166 -4.91 -16.80 -3.45
CA LYS A 166 -4.21 -15.63 -2.95
C LYS A 166 -2.87 -15.40 -3.64
N HIS A 167 -2.52 -14.13 -3.71
CA HIS A 167 -1.22 -13.64 -4.13
C HIS A 167 -0.47 -13.08 -2.92
N CYS A 168 0.84 -13.27 -2.85
CA CYS A 168 1.68 -12.60 -1.87
C CYS A 168 2.47 -11.51 -2.60
N PHE A 169 2.28 -10.26 -2.20
CA PHE A 169 3.06 -9.13 -2.69
C PHE A 169 4.21 -8.90 -1.70
N TRP A 170 5.44 -9.02 -2.19
CA TRP A 170 6.61 -8.89 -1.33
C TRP A 170 6.92 -7.43 -1.05
N MET A 171 6.78 -7.01 0.20
CA MET A 171 7.13 -5.65 0.63
C MET A 171 8.63 -5.36 0.40
N ASP A 172 9.49 -6.36 0.53
CA ASP A 172 10.94 -6.25 0.37
C ASP A 172 11.35 -5.68 -1.01
N THR A 173 10.52 -5.89 -2.04
CA THR A 173 10.80 -5.47 -3.42
C THR A 173 10.46 -4.01 -3.69
N ILE A 174 9.65 -3.37 -2.82
CA ILE A 174 9.10 -2.04 -3.10
C ILE A 174 10.17 -0.95 -3.15
N TYR A 175 11.34 -1.20 -2.57
CA TYR A 175 12.38 -0.19 -2.40
C TYR A 175 13.30 -0.03 -3.61
N LYS A 176 13.13 -0.85 -4.64
CA LYS A 176 13.84 -0.74 -5.92
C LYS A 176 12.81 -0.78 -7.04
N TRP A 177 12.85 0.22 -7.93
CA TRP A 177 11.87 0.37 -9.00
C TRP A 177 11.66 -0.92 -9.81
N GLU A 178 12.74 -1.52 -10.32
CA GLU A 178 12.63 -2.73 -11.17
C GLU A 178 11.97 -3.91 -10.44
N SER A 179 12.30 -4.09 -9.15
CA SER A 179 11.71 -5.14 -8.32
C SER A 179 10.25 -4.84 -7.99
N PHE A 180 9.92 -3.58 -7.71
CA PHE A 180 8.54 -3.15 -7.47
C PHE A 180 7.66 -3.30 -8.71
N LYS A 181 8.17 -2.84 -9.87
CA LYS A 181 7.52 -2.99 -11.17
C LYS A 181 7.22 -4.46 -11.47
N GLN A 182 8.19 -5.35 -11.22
CA GLN A 182 7.98 -6.79 -11.41
C GLN A 182 6.87 -7.35 -10.51
N GLU A 183 6.79 -6.94 -9.24
CA GLU A 183 5.71 -7.38 -8.35
C GLU A 183 4.33 -6.84 -8.77
N LEU A 184 4.27 -5.61 -9.30
CA LEU A 184 3.05 -5.07 -9.90
C LEU A 184 2.64 -5.87 -11.15
N ASP A 185 3.59 -6.24 -12.01
CA ASP A 185 3.34 -7.12 -13.17
C ASP A 185 2.88 -8.53 -12.73
N ASN A 186 3.47 -9.09 -11.67
CA ASN A 186 3.07 -10.37 -11.08
C ASN A 186 1.62 -10.34 -10.57
N TYR A 187 1.23 -9.26 -9.88
CA TYR A 187 -0.15 -9.04 -9.47
C TYR A 187 -1.09 -9.03 -10.67
N ILE A 188 -0.78 -8.24 -11.70
CA ILE A 188 -1.64 -8.13 -12.91
C ILE A 188 -1.82 -9.50 -13.57
N GLY A 189 -0.75 -10.30 -13.62
CA GLY A 189 -0.80 -11.68 -14.11
C GLY A 189 -1.65 -12.61 -13.25
N PHE A 190 -1.55 -12.51 -11.92
CA PHE A 190 -2.32 -13.35 -10.99
C PHE A 190 -3.83 -13.16 -11.12
N TYR A 191 -4.29 -11.92 -11.36
CA TYR A 191 -5.72 -11.62 -11.54
C TYR A 191 -6.21 -11.81 -12.98
N ASP A 192 -5.37 -12.33 -13.88
CA ASP A 192 -5.65 -12.55 -15.30
C ASP A 192 -6.35 -11.36 -15.97
N ILE A 193 -5.88 -10.15 -15.65
CA ILE A 193 -6.49 -8.92 -16.17
C ILE A 193 -6.28 -8.90 -17.70
N PRO A 194 -7.34 -8.76 -18.52
CA PRO A 194 -7.22 -8.77 -19.98
C PRO A 194 -6.24 -7.71 -20.48
N PHE A 195 -5.46 -8.03 -21.52
CA PHE A 195 -4.39 -7.15 -22.00
C PHE A 195 -4.91 -5.77 -22.40
N GLU A 196 -6.10 -5.72 -22.98
CA GLU A 196 -6.83 -4.51 -23.38
C GLU A 196 -7.29 -3.64 -22.20
N GLU A 197 -7.46 -4.23 -21.01
CA GLU A 197 -7.82 -3.52 -19.78
C GLU A 197 -6.56 -3.00 -19.04
N ARG A 198 -5.38 -3.57 -19.32
CA ARG A 198 -4.11 -3.15 -18.74
C ARG A 198 -3.72 -1.77 -19.25
N GLN A 199 -3.47 -0.85 -18.33
CA GLN A 199 -3.03 0.50 -18.63
C GLN A 199 -1.49 0.62 -18.59
N TYR A 200 -0.77 -0.27 -19.28
CA TYR A 200 0.71 -0.26 -19.27
C TYR A 200 1.35 1.04 -19.79
N LYS A 201 0.61 1.85 -20.56
CA LYS A 201 1.02 3.23 -20.90
C LYS A 201 1.26 4.12 -19.66
N ASN A 202 0.74 3.74 -18.48
CA ASN A 202 0.85 4.50 -17.25
C ASN A 202 2.08 4.14 -16.40
N TRP A 203 3.00 3.28 -16.87
CA TRP A 203 4.20 2.93 -16.09
C TRP A 203 5.00 4.15 -15.66
N ASP A 204 5.15 5.16 -16.52
CA ASP A 204 5.85 6.41 -16.17
C ASP A 204 5.14 7.19 -15.05
N ILE A 205 3.81 7.15 -15.02
CA ILE A 205 3.00 7.78 -13.97
C ILE A 205 3.18 7.04 -12.65
N VAL A 206 3.12 5.71 -12.70
CA VAL A 206 3.35 4.83 -11.53
C VAL A 206 4.75 5.05 -10.97
N GLN A 207 5.77 5.13 -11.84
CA GLN A 207 7.15 5.36 -11.43
C GLN A 207 7.31 6.70 -10.72
N LYS A 208 6.72 7.78 -11.23
CA LYS A 208 6.77 9.10 -10.60
C LYS A 208 6.10 9.09 -9.22
N PHE A 209 4.90 8.52 -9.13
CA PHE A 209 4.18 8.42 -7.86
C PHE A 209 4.95 7.58 -6.82
N TRP A 210 5.52 6.46 -7.26
CA TRP A 210 6.39 5.62 -6.43
C TRP A 210 7.65 6.37 -5.98
N GLN A 211 8.30 7.12 -6.87
CA GLN A 211 9.52 7.87 -6.55
C GLN A 211 9.22 8.95 -5.50
N GLU A 212 8.13 9.70 -5.62
CA GLU A 212 7.74 10.67 -4.60
C GLU A 212 7.41 10.01 -3.26
N TRP A 213 6.76 8.84 -3.29
CA TRP A 213 6.56 8.07 -2.07
C TRP A 213 7.89 7.66 -1.44
N MET A 214 8.85 7.16 -2.23
CA MET A 214 10.18 6.77 -1.77
C MET A 214 10.96 7.94 -1.18
N ASP A 215 10.96 9.09 -1.85
CA ASP A 215 11.64 10.32 -1.42
C ASP A 215 11.07 10.85 -0.10
N ALA A 216 9.77 10.63 0.14
CA ALA A 216 9.10 11.00 1.37
C ALA A 216 9.27 9.98 2.52
N GLN A 217 9.90 8.82 2.28
CA GLN A 217 10.19 7.86 3.36
C GLN A 217 11.35 8.38 4.21
N ARG A 218 11.13 8.50 5.53
CA ARG A 218 12.06 9.13 6.47
C ARG A 218 13.13 8.19 7.02
N LEU A 219 13.55 7.19 6.27
CA LEU A 219 14.53 6.19 6.73
C LEU A 219 15.75 6.15 5.81
N PRO A 220 16.98 6.13 6.36
CA PRO A 220 18.17 5.94 5.56
C PRO A 220 18.17 4.50 5.03
N TRP A 221 18.10 4.37 3.71
CA TRP A 221 18.36 3.11 3.02
C TRP A 221 19.85 2.77 3.23
N GLN A 222 20.15 1.90 4.20
CA GLN A 222 21.50 1.39 4.47
C GLN A 222 21.51 -0.13 4.33
#